data_AF-A0A820S346-F1
#
_entry.id   AF-A0A820S346-F1
#
_cell.length_a   1.000
_cell.length_b   1.000
_cell.length_c   1.000
_cell.angle_alpha   90.00
_cell.angle_beta   90.00
_cell.angle_gamma   90.00
#
_symmetry.space_group_name_H-M   'P 1'
#
loop_
_entity.id
_entity.type
_entity.pdbx_description
1 polymer ?
#
loop_
_entity_poly.entity_id
_entity_poly.type
_entity_poly.pdbx_seq_one_letter_code
_entity_poly.pdbx_strand_id
1 'polypeptide(L)'
;MNDIFLVQAQNAQVPPSFFIQFAPYNNTQSLLQCSINYDNIQNYVHTVAVGKNPNQNQVQFFFAGEVLNTDNGTFIGVAKYNLTSNVSNPSNFCVSGFSYFTQYLSNYAHQEYYIIGVEPKGLLVYGFANDFIFIFDSQNVSTFESWNSSLTWPNVSFTPHAVDISDNFGVVAG
;
A
#
# COMPACT_ATOMS: atom_id res chain seq x y z
N MET A 1 13.09 -5.99 17.55
CA MET A 1 12.97 -6.26 16.09
C MET A 1 12.58 -4.94 15.44
N ASN A 2 12.95 -4.70 14.18
CA ASN A 2 12.74 -3.39 13.54
C ASN A 2 11.25 -3.20 13.23
N ASP A 3 10.53 -2.64 14.20
CA ASP A 3 9.09 -2.34 14.14
C ASP A 3 8.75 -1.13 13.25
N ILE A 4 9.76 -0.51 12.63
CA ILE A 4 9.58 0.74 11.90
C ILE A 4 10.36 0.64 10.59
N PHE A 5 9.62 0.64 9.49
CA PHE A 5 10.15 0.75 8.14
C PHE A 5 9.31 1.74 7.36
N LEU A 6 9.96 2.49 6.49
CA LEU A 6 9.35 3.44 5.58
C LEU A 6 9.23 2.75 4.22
N VAL A 7 8.04 2.82 3.62
CA VAL A 7 7.83 2.39 2.23
C VAL A 7 7.37 3.59 1.44
N GLN A 8 8.03 3.84 0.32
CA GLN A 8 7.70 4.91 -0.61
C GLN A 8 7.63 4.36 -2.03
N ALA A 9 6.56 4.69 -2.75
CA ALA A 9 6.52 4.45 -4.20
C ALA A 9 7.37 5.50 -4.94
N GLN A 10 8.21 5.05 -5.85
CA GLN A 10 9.08 5.87 -6.69
C GLN A 10 8.60 5.82 -8.14
N ASN A 11 7.44 6.42 -8.41
CA ASN A 11 6.78 6.42 -9.73
C ASN A 11 7.67 6.98 -10.87
N ALA A 12 8.62 7.86 -10.55
CA ALA A 12 9.50 8.50 -11.53
C ALA A 12 10.70 7.63 -11.97
N GLN A 13 10.95 6.49 -11.31
CA GLN A 13 12.02 5.58 -11.72
C GLN A 13 11.60 4.74 -12.94
N VAL A 14 12.58 4.24 -13.69
CA VAL A 14 12.37 3.39 -14.87
C VAL A 14 13.20 2.10 -14.72
N PRO A 15 12.58 0.96 -14.37
CA PRO A 15 11.16 0.79 -14.06
C PRO A 15 10.77 1.41 -12.69
N PRO A 16 9.48 1.72 -12.46
CA PRO A 16 9.00 2.19 -11.17
C PRO A 16 9.27 1.18 -10.05
N SER A 17 9.47 1.68 -8.83
CA SER A 17 9.91 0.85 -7.71
C SER A 17 9.31 1.26 -6.37
N PHE A 18 9.32 0.34 -5.41
CA PHE A 18 9.13 0.64 -4.00
C PHE A 18 10.48 0.77 -3.32
N PHE A 19 10.71 1.93 -2.68
CA PHE A 19 11.80 2.15 -1.77
C PHE A 19 11.38 1.73 -0.36
N ILE A 20 12.12 0.80 0.23
CA ILE A 20 11.90 0.28 1.58
C ILE A 20 13.12 0.64 2.41
N GLN A 21 12.92 1.39 3.49
CA GLN A 21 13.99 1.73 4.44
C GLN A 21 13.67 1.17 5.81
N PHE A 22 14.59 0.42 6.38
CA PHE A 22 14.46 -0.14 7.73
C PHE A 22 15.09 0.79 8.78
N ALA A 23 14.49 0.86 9.96
CA ALA A 23 15.09 1.56 11.09
C ALA A 23 16.47 0.97 11.49
N PRO A 24 17.38 1.78 12.06
CA PRO A 24 17.23 3.22 12.30
C PRO A 24 17.42 4.06 11.03
N TYR A 25 16.53 5.05 10.84
CA TYR A 25 16.51 5.90 9.64
C TYR A 25 17.72 6.82 9.49
N ASN A 26 18.40 7.08 10.60
CA ASN A 26 19.58 7.95 10.64
C ASN A 26 20.83 7.29 10.05
N ASN A 27 20.76 5.99 9.72
CA ASN A 27 21.85 5.29 9.09
C ASN A 27 21.69 5.38 7.55
N THR A 28 22.56 6.17 6.91
CA THR A 28 22.61 6.29 5.44
C THR A 28 23.37 5.15 4.77
N GLN A 29 23.80 4.14 5.53
CA GLN A 29 24.39 2.94 4.97
C GLN A 29 23.35 2.19 4.11
N SER A 30 23.71 1.93 2.85
CA SER A 30 22.87 1.28 1.83
C SER A 30 22.31 -0.09 2.22
N LEU A 31 22.84 -0.69 3.28
CA LEU A 31 22.50 -2.03 3.76
C LEU A 31 21.08 -2.15 4.34
N LEU A 32 20.44 -1.03 4.72
CA LEU A 32 19.06 -1.00 5.25
C LEU A 32 18.05 -0.39 4.28
N GLN A 33 18.45 -0.21 3.02
CA GLN A 33 17.64 0.44 1.98
C GLN A 33 17.50 -0.52 0.81
N CYS A 34 16.27 -0.87 0.47
CA CYS A 34 15.96 -1.74 -0.66
C CYS A 34 15.12 -0.97 -1.67
N SER A 35 15.45 -1.14 -2.95
CA SER A 35 14.63 -0.65 -4.06
C SER A 35 14.15 -1.86 -4.83
N ILE A 36 12.84 -2.01 -4.94
CA ILE A 36 12.23 -3.19 -5.55
C ILE A 36 11.30 -2.74 -6.65
N ASN A 37 11.60 -3.15 -7.88
CA ASN A 37 10.78 -2.79 -9.03
C ASN A 37 9.43 -3.50 -8.95
N TYR A 38 8.37 -2.83 -9.40
CA TYR A 38 7.11 -3.49 -9.74
C TYR A 38 6.94 -3.48 -11.25
N ASP A 39 6.47 -4.59 -11.81
CA ASP A 39 6.67 -4.94 -13.23
C ASP A 39 5.84 -4.10 -14.21
N ASN A 40 4.99 -3.19 -13.74
CA ASN A 40 4.09 -2.42 -14.59
C ASN A 40 4.42 -0.92 -14.61
N ILE A 41 5.07 -0.49 -15.70
CA ILE A 41 5.42 0.92 -15.97
C ILE A 41 4.19 1.84 -16.17
N GLN A 42 3.02 1.25 -16.42
CA GLN A 42 1.77 2.01 -16.55
C GLN A 42 1.12 2.26 -15.20
N ASN A 43 1.59 1.67 -14.11
CA ASN A 43 0.98 1.86 -12.80
C ASN A 43 1.60 3.06 -12.08
N TYR A 44 0.76 4.03 -11.73
CA TYR A 44 1.11 5.14 -10.85
C TYR A 44 0.52 4.92 -9.46
N VAL A 45 1.37 4.82 -8.44
CA VAL A 45 0.94 4.59 -7.05
C VAL A 45 0.76 5.92 -6.34
N HIS A 46 -0.45 6.17 -5.83
CA HIS A 46 -0.81 7.39 -5.11
C HIS A 46 -0.55 7.29 -3.62
N THR A 47 -0.80 6.11 -3.04
CA THR A 47 -0.73 5.91 -1.60
C THR A 47 -0.15 4.55 -1.26
N VAL A 48 0.56 4.52 -0.14
CA VAL A 48 1.17 3.32 0.44
C VAL A 48 0.89 3.34 1.94
N ALA A 49 0.46 2.20 2.48
CA ALA A 49 0.30 2.00 3.90
C ALA A 49 0.96 0.71 4.34
N VAL A 50 1.67 0.78 5.45
CA VAL A 50 2.34 -0.37 6.06
C VAL A 50 1.36 -1.06 6.98
N GLY A 51 1.17 -2.37 6.78
CA GLY A 51 0.41 -3.20 7.70
C GLY A 51 1.31 -3.88 8.71
N LYS A 52 0.79 -4.14 9.91
CA LYS A 52 1.45 -5.05 10.85
C LYS A 52 1.26 -6.47 10.34
N ASN A 53 2.33 -7.16 9.95
CA ASN A 53 2.24 -8.56 9.58
C ASN A 53 2.37 -9.45 10.83
N PRO A 54 1.48 -10.43 11.05
CA PRO A 54 1.69 -11.43 12.09
C PRO A 54 2.98 -12.25 11.89
N ASN A 55 3.47 -12.38 10.66
CA ASN A 55 4.74 -13.04 10.35
C ASN A 55 5.92 -12.07 10.50
N GLN A 56 6.74 -12.29 11.53
CA GLN A 56 7.92 -11.46 11.85
C GLN A 56 9.01 -11.48 10.77
N ASN A 57 9.01 -12.46 9.88
CA ASN A 57 9.97 -12.58 8.78
C ASN A 57 9.41 -12.06 7.45
N GLN A 58 8.31 -11.28 7.48
CA GLN A 58 7.73 -10.72 6.27
C GLN A 58 7.19 -9.31 6.53
N VAL A 59 7.67 -8.37 5.75
CA VAL A 59 7.05 -7.05 5.61
C VAL A 59 5.85 -7.19 4.69
N GLN A 60 4.71 -6.64 5.11
CA GLN A 60 3.53 -6.50 4.27
C GLN A 60 3.17 -5.02 4.19
N PHE A 61 2.97 -4.54 2.97
CA PHE A 61 2.45 -3.20 2.75
C PHE A 61 1.42 -3.23 1.64
N PHE A 62 0.57 -2.22 1.67
CA PHE A 62 -0.56 -2.05 0.79
C PHE A 62 -0.34 -0.77 0.01
N PHE A 63 -0.84 -0.75 -1.21
CA PHE A 63 -0.68 0.39 -2.08
C PHE A 63 -1.89 0.52 -2.98
N ALA A 64 -2.20 1.73 -3.39
CA ALA A 64 -3.28 1.98 -4.33
C ALA A 64 -2.90 3.09 -5.29
N GLY A 65 -3.49 3.06 -6.48
CA GLY A 65 -3.05 3.88 -7.59
C GLY A 65 -3.94 3.73 -8.80
N GLU A 66 -3.40 4.13 -9.95
CA GLU A 66 -4.09 4.08 -11.23
C GLU A 66 -3.20 3.64 -12.38
N VAL A 67 -3.81 3.04 -13.41
CA VAL A 67 -3.19 2.72 -14.68
C VAL A 67 -3.20 3.97 -15.55
N LEU A 68 -2.02 4.52 -15.78
CA LEU A 68 -1.75 5.66 -16.65
C LEU A 68 -2.31 5.42 -18.06
N ASN A 69 -2.86 6.49 -18.63
CA ASN A 69 -3.44 6.51 -19.98
C ASN A 69 -4.68 5.61 -20.14
N THR A 70 -5.35 5.26 -19.04
CA THR A 70 -6.65 4.58 -19.07
C THR A 70 -7.61 5.26 -18.11
N ASP A 71 -8.79 5.63 -18.61
CA ASP A 71 -9.80 6.34 -17.82
C ASP A 71 -10.53 5.43 -16.81
N ASN A 72 -10.17 4.15 -16.70
CA ASN A 72 -10.87 3.14 -15.89
C ASN A 72 -9.87 2.26 -15.12
N GLY A 73 -8.77 2.88 -14.69
CA GLY A 73 -7.53 2.18 -14.35
C GLY A 73 -7.23 2.05 -12.86
N THR A 74 -8.16 2.28 -11.94
CA THR A 74 -7.81 2.27 -10.51
C THR A 74 -7.40 0.86 -10.06
N PHE A 75 -6.40 0.74 -9.20
CA PHE A 75 -6.00 -0.54 -8.63
C PHE A 75 -5.62 -0.43 -7.16
N ILE A 76 -5.72 -1.57 -6.48
CA ILE A 76 -5.23 -1.78 -5.12
C ILE A 76 -4.29 -2.97 -5.18
N GLY A 77 -3.20 -2.89 -4.43
CA GLY A 77 -2.27 -3.98 -4.31
C GLY A 77 -1.82 -4.25 -2.89
N VAL A 78 -1.39 -5.49 -2.70
CA VAL A 78 -0.70 -5.96 -1.51
C VAL A 78 0.65 -6.49 -1.94
N ALA A 79 1.69 -5.98 -1.31
CA ALA A 79 3.06 -6.43 -1.49
C ALA A 79 3.53 -7.15 -0.23
N LYS A 80 4.25 -8.24 -0.44
CA LYS A 80 4.87 -9.06 0.59
C LYS A 80 6.35 -9.14 0.29
N TYR A 81 7.13 -8.75 1.28
CA TYR A 81 8.58 -8.74 1.22
C TYR A 81 9.12 -9.62 2.33
N ASN A 82 9.67 -10.77 1.98
CA ASN A 82 10.23 -11.67 2.98
C ASN A 82 11.54 -11.08 3.52
N LEU A 83 11.85 -11.29 4.78
CA LEU A 83 13.11 -10.89 5.39
C LEU A 83 13.97 -12.14 5.58
N THR A 84 15.21 -12.12 5.09
CA THR A 84 16.20 -13.15 5.43
C THR A 84 16.72 -12.86 6.83
N SER A 85 16.43 -13.76 7.78
CA SER A 85 16.66 -13.58 9.23
C SER A 85 18.13 -13.53 9.68
N ASN A 86 19.11 -13.43 8.77
CA ASN A 86 20.52 -13.40 9.14
C ASN A 86 20.98 -11.98 9.47
N VAL A 87 20.62 -11.54 10.67
CA VAL A 87 21.11 -10.31 11.32
C VAL A 87 22.65 -10.27 11.41
N SER A 88 23.32 -11.43 11.29
CA SER A 88 24.77 -11.56 11.29
C SER A 88 25.46 -11.14 9.98
N ASN A 89 24.73 -10.95 8.88
CA ASN A 89 25.32 -10.46 7.63
C ASN A 89 24.42 -9.42 6.94
N PRO A 90 24.57 -8.12 7.29
CA PRO A 90 23.72 -7.04 6.78
C PRO A 90 23.86 -6.79 5.27
N SER A 91 24.79 -7.46 4.57
CA SER A 91 24.98 -7.32 3.11
C SER A 91 23.83 -7.86 2.26
N ASN A 92 22.92 -8.68 2.82
CA ASN A 92 21.91 -9.41 2.03
C ASN A 92 20.46 -9.09 2.41
N PHE A 93 20.19 -7.96 3.10
CA PHE A 93 18.83 -7.57 3.46
C PHE A 93 17.91 -7.45 2.24
N CYS A 94 18.44 -6.99 1.10
CA CYS A 94 17.66 -6.70 -0.09
C CYS A 94 17.48 -7.87 -1.08
N VAL A 95 17.98 -9.06 -0.76
CA VAL A 95 18.08 -10.21 -1.71
C VAL A 95 16.90 -11.18 -1.57
N SER A 96 15.94 -10.87 -0.71
CA SER A 96 14.82 -11.75 -0.38
C SER A 96 13.65 -11.62 -1.36
N GLY A 97 12.82 -12.68 -1.39
CA GLY A 97 11.68 -12.77 -2.30
C GLY A 97 10.66 -11.65 -2.07
N PHE A 98 10.37 -10.93 -3.15
CA PHE A 98 9.27 -9.98 -3.26
C PHE A 98 8.16 -10.60 -4.08
N SER A 99 6.92 -10.47 -3.60
CA SER A 99 5.74 -10.78 -4.38
C SER A 99 4.69 -9.72 -4.13
N TYR A 100 3.88 -9.46 -5.14
CA TYR A 100 2.73 -8.58 -5.00
C TYR A 100 1.55 -9.11 -5.79
N PHE A 101 0.38 -8.66 -5.39
CA PHE A 101 -0.88 -8.90 -6.07
C PHE A 101 -1.57 -7.56 -6.27
N THR A 102 -2.19 -7.36 -7.43
CA THR A 102 -2.98 -6.16 -7.74
C THR A 102 -4.38 -6.56 -8.20
N GLN A 103 -5.39 -5.95 -7.59
CA GLN A 103 -6.78 -5.98 -8.02
C GLN A 103 -7.11 -4.69 -8.74
N TYR A 104 -7.57 -4.79 -9.99
CA TYR A 104 -8.01 -3.64 -10.78
C TYR A 104 -9.50 -3.40 -10.61
N LEU A 105 -9.89 -2.13 -10.62
CA LEU A 105 -11.25 -1.63 -10.48
C LEU A 105 -11.64 -0.88 -11.76
N SER A 106 -12.21 -1.61 -12.72
CA SER A 106 -12.52 -1.08 -14.06
C SER A 106 -13.70 -0.10 -14.11
N ASN A 107 -14.39 0.12 -13.00
CA ASN A 107 -15.59 0.95 -12.93
C ASN A 107 -15.34 2.36 -12.37
N TYR A 108 -14.10 2.63 -11.92
CA TYR A 108 -13.76 3.90 -11.30
C TYR A 108 -12.63 4.56 -12.07
N ALA A 109 -12.92 5.78 -12.52
CA ALA A 109 -11.99 6.60 -13.27
C ALA A 109 -10.89 7.17 -12.38
N HIS A 110 -10.03 8.00 -12.98
CA HIS A 110 -8.99 8.76 -12.29
C HIS A 110 -9.52 9.35 -10.98
N GLN A 111 -8.80 9.09 -9.88
CA GLN A 111 -9.09 9.67 -8.57
C GLN A 111 -7.95 10.62 -8.21
N GLU A 112 -8.26 11.91 -8.06
CA GLU A 112 -7.28 12.91 -7.64
C GLU A 112 -6.82 12.68 -6.19
N TYR A 113 -7.72 12.20 -5.34
CA TYR A 113 -7.46 11.90 -3.93
C TYR A 113 -7.81 10.46 -3.63
N TYR A 114 -6.82 9.76 -3.09
CA TYR A 114 -6.97 8.37 -2.73
C TYR A 114 -6.09 8.05 -1.52
N ILE A 115 -6.72 7.77 -0.39
CA ILE A 115 -6.05 7.32 0.83
C ILE A 115 -6.46 5.91 1.19
N ILE A 116 -5.54 5.18 1.81
CA ILE A 116 -5.81 3.86 2.39
C ILE A 116 -5.44 3.86 3.87
N GLY A 117 -6.23 3.14 4.65
CA GLY A 117 -5.99 2.84 6.06
C GLY A 117 -5.94 1.33 6.25
N VAL A 118 -5.11 0.88 7.17
CA VAL A 118 -4.89 -0.55 7.42
C VAL A 118 -5.26 -0.85 8.87
N GLU A 119 -6.05 -1.90 9.08
CA GLU A 119 -6.36 -2.37 10.43
C GLU A 119 -5.06 -2.70 11.20
N PRO A 120 -5.00 -2.50 12.53
CA PRO A 120 -3.79 -2.77 13.33
C PRO A 120 -3.16 -4.16 13.17
N LYS A 121 -3.90 -5.16 12.67
CA LYS A 121 -3.41 -6.52 12.39
C LYS A 121 -3.01 -6.77 10.93
N GLY A 122 -3.14 -5.77 10.05
CA GLY A 122 -2.82 -5.90 8.62
C GLY A 122 -3.73 -6.85 7.84
N LEU A 123 -4.89 -7.23 8.40
CA LEU A 123 -5.81 -8.17 7.76
C LEU A 123 -6.71 -7.45 6.77
N LEU A 124 -7.31 -6.34 7.19
CA LEU A 124 -8.18 -5.53 6.37
C LEU A 124 -7.52 -4.22 5.97
N VAL A 125 -7.73 -3.84 4.71
CA VAL A 125 -7.38 -2.54 4.17
C VAL A 125 -8.66 -1.86 3.76
N TYR A 126 -8.80 -0.63 4.21
CA TYR A 126 -9.87 0.26 3.85
C TYR A 126 -9.30 1.31 2.93
N GLY A 127 -10.00 1.66 1.86
CA GLY A 127 -9.60 2.84 1.11
C GLY A 127 -10.77 3.70 0.72
N PHE A 128 -10.42 4.97 0.59
CA PHE A 128 -11.36 6.07 0.55
C PHE A 128 -10.91 6.97 -0.58
N ALA A 129 -11.79 7.12 -1.56
CA ALA A 129 -11.65 8.00 -2.69
C ALA A 129 -12.91 8.88 -2.82
N ASN A 130 -12.89 9.81 -3.78
CA ASN A 130 -14.03 10.69 -4.02
C ASN A 130 -15.25 9.91 -4.51
N ASP A 131 -15.07 8.90 -5.36
CA ASP A 131 -16.20 8.20 -6.00
C ASP A 131 -16.55 6.86 -5.33
N PHE A 132 -15.62 6.26 -4.60
CA PHE A 132 -15.81 4.94 -4.01
C PHE A 132 -15.08 4.73 -2.68
N ILE A 133 -15.57 3.74 -1.96
CA ILE A 133 -14.94 3.17 -0.77
C ILE A 133 -14.79 1.68 -1.03
N PHE A 134 -13.73 1.07 -0.49
CA PHE A 134 -13.60 -0.38 -0.51
C PHE A 134 -13.01 -0.94 0.79
N ILE A 135 -13.24 -2.24 0.95
CA ILE A 135 -12.61 -3.11 1.93
C ILE A 135 -11.92 -4.24 1.18
N PHE A 136 -10.66 -4.49 1.50
CA PHE A 136 -9.84 -5.53 0.91
C PHE A 136 -9.24 -6.42 1.99
N ASP A 137 -9.44 -7.73 1.86
CA ASP A 137 -8.86 -8.75 2.74
C ASP A 137 -7.48 -9.20 2.22
N SER A 138 -6.45 -8.97 3.03
CA SER A 138 -5.06 -9.27 2.69
C SER A 138 -4.70 -10.76 2.71
N GLN A 139 -5.52 -11.59 3.36
CA GLN A 139 -5.40 -13.04 3.40
C GLN A 139 -6.18 -13.70 2.26
N ASN A 140 -7.33 -13.11 1.90
CA ASN A 140 -8.13 -13.56 0.78
C ASN A 140 -8.33 -12.43 -0.24
N VAL A 141 -7.35 -12.28 -1.13
CA VAL A 141 -7.34 -11.21 -2.14
C VAL A 141 -8.51 -11.25 -3.13
N SER A 142 -9.30 -12.33 -3.13
CA SER A 142 -10.55 -12.42 -3.89
C SER A 142 -11.76 -11.78 -3.20
N THR A 143 -11.67 -11.59 -1.88
CA THR A 143 -12.68 -10.89 -1.07
C THR A 143 -12.40 -9.39 -1.15
N PHE A 144 -13.17 -8.75 -2.02
CA PHE A 144 -13.11 -7.33 -2.26
C PHE A 144 -14.54 -6.78 -2.28
N GLU A 145 -14.82 -5.82 -1.41
CA GLU A 145 -16.10 -5.12 -1.37
C GLU A 145 -15.85 -3.66 -1.74
N SER A 146 -16.64 -3.11 -2.66
CA SER A 146 -16.64 -1.67 -2.92
C SER A 146 -18.04 -1.15 -3.15
N TRP A 147 -18.24 0.12 -2.83
CA TRP A 147 -19.49 0.81 -3.04
C TRP A 147 -19.23 2.28 -3.32
N ASN A 148 -20.25 2.96 -3.86
CA ASN A 148 -20.17 4.38 -4.16
C ASN A 148 -20.06 5.21 -2.88
N SER A 149 -19.12 6.13 -2.84
CA SER A 149 -18.82 6.99 -1.70
C SER A 149 -20.02 7.81 -1.19
N SER A 150 -20.94 8.19 -2.10
CA SER A 150 -22.16 8.94 -1.78
C SER A 150 -23.11 8.19 -0.84
N LEU A 151 -22.97 6.86 -0.71
CA LEU A 151 -23.72 6.06 0.26
C LEU A 151 -23.20 6.25 1.69
N THR A 152 -21.96 6.71 1.87
CA THR A 152 -21.32 6.91 3.18
C THR A 152 -21.23 8.39 3.54
N TRP A 153 -20.80 9.24 2.59
CA TRP A 153 -20.86 10.70 2.71
C TRP A 153 -21.73 11.26 1.58
N PRO A 154 -23.02 11.56 1.85
CA PRO A 154 -23.94 12.02 0.82
C PRO A 154 -23.63 13.43 0.29
N ASN A 155 -22.71 14.16 0.93
CA ASN A 155 -22.22 15.43 0.42
C ASN A 155 -21.09 15.19 -0.60
N VAL A 156 -21.35 15.54 -1.85
CA VAL A 156 -20.43 15.39 -2.99
C VAL A 156 -19.10 16.15 -2.86
N SER A 157 -18.93 16.95 -1.80
CA SER A 157 -17.70 17.72 -1.54
C SER A 157 -16.73 17.05 -0.56
N PHE A 158 -17.05 15.89 0.02
CA PHE A 158 -16.12 15.25 0.96
C PHE A 158 -14.98 14.58 0.22
N THR A 159 -13.75 15.07 0.46
CA THR A 159 -12.54 14.57 -0.19
C THR A 159 -11.62 13.99 0.88
N PRO A 160 -11.39 12.67 0.92
CA PRO A 160 -10.64 12.07 2.00
C PRO A 160 -9.14 12.42 1.89
N HIS A 161 -8.59 13.05 2.94
CA HIS A 161 -7.19 13.48 3.02
C HIS A 161 -6.37 12.71 4.07
N ALA A 162 -7.02 12.22 5.13
CA ALA A 162 -6.37 11.43 6.16
C ALA A 162 -7.30 10.36 6.71
N VAL A 163 -6.71 9.25 7.16
CA VAL A 163 -7.46 8.16 7.79
C VAL A 163 -6.65 7.56 8.92
N ASP A 164 -7.35 7.23 10.01
CA ASP A 164 -6.85 6.41 11.11
C ASP A 164 -7.82 5.25 11.34
N ILE A 165 -7.30 4.02 11.46
CA ILE A 165 -8.10 2.80 11.62
C ILE A 165 -7.64 2.06 12.87
N SER A 166 -8.60 1.73 13.74
CA SER A 166 -8.42 0.84 14.88
C SER A 166 -9.12 -0.51 14.65
N ASP A 167 -9.03 -1.42 15.61
CA ASP A 167 -9.73 -2.71 15.55
C ASP A 167 -11.26 -2.59 15.50
N ASN A 168 -11.83 -1.47 15.97
CA ASN A 168 -13.28 -1.32 16.17
C ASN A 168 -13.91 -0.13 15.42
N PHE A 169 -13.11 0.87 15.03
CA PHE A 169 -13.60 2.05 14.32
C PHE A 169 -12.49 2.69 13.49
N GLY A 170 -12.88 3.46 12.48
CA GLY A 170 -12.00 4.31 11.69
C GLY A 170 -12.48 5.75 11.69
N VAL A 171 -11.54 6.68 11.60
CA VAL A 171 -11.80 8.12 11.42
C VAL A 171 -11.22 8.52 10.07
N VAL A 172 -12.06 9.07 9.20
CA VAL A 172 -11.66 9.65 7.92
C VAL A 172 -11.85 11.16 8.01
N ALA A 173 -10.82 11.91 7.69
CA ALA A 173 -10.84 13.37 7.64
C ALA A 173 -10.71 13.84 6.19
N GLY A 174 -11.52 14.83 5.82
CA GLY A 174 -11.64 15.37 4.47
C GLY A 174 -12.29 16.73 4.43
#